data_AF-A0A7W2R5B9-F1
#
_entry.id   AF-A0A7W2R5B9-F1
#
_cell.length_a   1.000
_cell.length_b   1.000
_cell.length_c   1.000
_cell.angle_alpha   90.00
_cell.angle_beta   90.00
_cell.angle_gamma   90.00
#
_symmetry.space_group_name_H-M   'P 1'
#
loop_
_entity.id
_entity.type
_entity.pdbx_description
1 polymer ?
#
loop_
_entity_poly.entity_id
_entity_poly.type
_entity_poly.pdbx_seq_one_letter_code
_entity_poly.pdbx_strand_id
1 'polypeptide(L)'
;MKLKVLEEVVIEAFCSLSTAPLSHVDEFSDYSHNNKDEFIEELNKVFNQIKSNGINALLVQTSTCKFCYPNANTYSFHHPVTNLLIIRYVIDQVSQRSFRVQECRNLPLPKVESGMPF
;
A
#
# COMPACT_ATOMS: atom_id res chain seq x y z
N MET A 1 -0.78 -13.46 11.67
CA MET A 1 0.21 -12.35 11.64
C MET A 1 -0.30 -11.09 12.38
N LYS A 2 0.58 -10.16 12.80
CA LYS A 2 0.20 -8.85 13.38
C LYS A 2 0.16 -7.76 12.28
N LEU A 3 -0.74 -6.78 12.39
CA LEU A 3 -0.90 -5.69 11.40
C LEU A 3 0.42 -4.97 11.07
N LYS A 4 1.23 -4.58 12.08
CA LYS A 4 2.50 -3.88 11.86
C LYS A 4 3.49 -4.67 10.98
N VAL A 5 3.51 -6.00 11.13
CA VAL A 5 4.39 -6.86 10.33
C VAL A 5 3.90 -6.89 8.87
N LEU A 6 2.59 -6.95 8.66
CA LEU A 6 2.02 -6.86 7.32
C LEU A 6 2.35 -5.52 6.65
N GLU A 7 2.21 -4.41 7.39
CA GLU A 7 2.54 -3.08 6.89
C GLU A 7 3.99 -3.01 6.42
N GLU A 8 4.94 -3.42 7.26
CA GLU A 8 6.37 -3.44 6.93
C GLU A 8 6.64 -4.24 5.66
N VAL A 9 6.12 -5.47 5.59
CA VAL A 9 6.31 -6.37 4.44
C VAL A 9 5.72 -5.80 3.15
N VAL A 10 4.51 -5.24 3.20
CA VAL A 10 3.86 -4.67 2.02
C VAL A 10 4.56 -3.39 1.60
N ILE A 11 4.94 -2.52 2.54
CA ILE A 11 5.68 -1.28 2.23
C ILE A 11 7.02 -1.61 1.58
N GLU A 12 7.77 -2.58 2.11
CA GLU A 12 9.04 -3.02 1.52
C GLU A 12 8.84 -3.55 0.10
N ALA A 13 7.79 -4.35 -0.11
CA ALA A 13 7.44 -4.88 -1.43
C ALA A 13 7.17 -3.76 -2.44
N PHE A 14 6.43 -2.71 -2.06
CA PHE A 14 6.20 -1.54 -2.91
C PHE A 14 7.47 -0.72 -3.14
N CYS A 15 8.26 -0.45 -2.11
CA CYS A 15 9.48 0.38 -2.23
C CYS A 15 10.52 -0.27 -3.15
N SER A 16 10.63 -1.59 -3.10
CA SER A 16 11.54 -2.40 -3.95
C SER A 16 10.89 -2.89 -5.25
N LEU A 17 9.59 -2.66 -5.43
CA LEU A 17 8.78 -3.23 -6.51
C LEU A 17 9.01 -4.75 -6.68
N SER A 18 9.05 -5.47 -5.56
CA SER A 18 9.40 -6.90 -5.50
C SER A 18 8.40 -7.64 -4.63
N THR A 19 7.99 -8.84 -5.05
CA THR A 19 7.13 -9.72 -4.25
C THR A 19 7.91 -10.57 -3.26
N ALA A 20 9.25 -10.55 -3.29
CA ALA A 20 10.07 -11.37 -2.39
C ALA A 20 9.73 -11.18 -0.88
N PRO A 21 9.52 -9.95 -0.37
CA PRO A 21 9.11 -9.74 1.02
C PRO A 21 7.77 -10.40 1.36
N LEU A 22 6.86 -10.48 0.38
CA LEU A 22 5.51 -11.03 0.57
C LEU A 22 5.51 -12.53 0.87
N SER A 23 6.63 -13.23 0.65
CA SER A 23 6.78 -14.63 1.07
C SER A 23 6.54 -14.81 2.58
N HIS A 24 6.74 -13.75 3.38
CA HIS A 24 6.59 -13.75 4.84
C HIS A 24 5.16 -13.48 5.32
N VAL A 25 4.21 -13.19 4.42
CA VAL A 25 2.80 -13.02 4.80
C VAL A 25 2.18 -14.37 5.18
N ASP A 26 1.20 -14.30 6.09
CA ASP A 26 0.46 -15.43 6.65
C ASP A 26 -0.31 -16.18 5.55
N GLU A 27 -0.13 -17.49 5.47
CA GLU A 27 -0.73 -18.33 4.44
C GLU A 27 -2.25 -18.52 4.62
N PHE A 28 -2.74 -18.42 5.85
CA PHE A 28 -4.12 -18.70 6.22
C PHE A 28 -4.96 -17.44 6.45
N SER A 29 -4.44 -16.28 6.05
CA SER A 29 -5.13 -15.00 6.16
C SER A 29 -5.63 -14.54 4.80
N ASP A 30 -6.74 -13.81 4.81
CA ASP A 30 -7.31 -13.17 3.63
C ASP A 30 -6.75 -11.76 3.47
N TYR A 31 -6.42 -11.38 2.24
CA TYR A 31 -5.91 -10.05 1.88
C TYR A 31 -6.85 -9.41 0.86
N SER A 32 -7.79 -8.59 1.31
CA SER A 32 -8.83 -7.98 0.45
C SER A 32 -9.63 -9.02 -0.35
N HIS A 33 -10.05 -10.11 0.30
CA HIS A 33 -10.75 -11.26 -0.30
C HIS A 33 -9.91 -12.18 -1.16
N ASN A 34 -8.61 -11.93 -1.28
CA ASN A 34 -7.66 -12.83 -1.94
C ASN A 34 -6.96 -13.74 -0.92
N ASN A 35 -6.65 -14.96 -1.33
CA ASN A 35 -5.66 -15.77 -0.62
C ASN A 35 -4.23 -15.23 -0.86
N LYS A 36 -3.22 -15.82 -0.22
CA LYS A 36 -1.83 -15.39 -0.31
C LYS A 36 -1.30 -15.35 -1.76
N ASP A 37 -1.55 -16.38 -2.55
CA ASP A 37 -1.00 -16.48 -3.90
C ASP A 37 -1.67 -15.48 -4.85
N GLU A 38 -2.99 -15.35 -4.76
CA GLU A 38 -3.77 -14.34 -5.50
C GLU A 38 -3.30 -12.91 -5.15
N PHE A 39 -3.10 -12.63 -3.86
CA PHE A 39 -2.60 -11.35 -3.39
C PHE A 39 -1.20 -11.02 -3.95
N ILE A 40 -0.29 -11.99 -3.92
CA ILE A 40 1.06 -11.84 -4.48
C ILE A 40 1.00 -11.63 -5.99
N GLU A 41 0.15 -12.37 -6.70
CA GLU A 41 -0.01 -12.24 -8.15
C GLU A 41 -0.55 -10.85 -8.53
N GLU A 42 -1.56 -10.34 -7.81
CA GLU A 42 -2.10 -9.00 -8.02
C GLU A 42 -1.05 -7.92 -7.79
N LEU A 43 -0.29 -7.98 -6.69
CA LEU A 43 0.78 -7.01 -6.45
C LEU A 43 1.88 -7.11 -7.51
N ASN A 44 2.21 -8.31 -8.00
CA ASN A 44 3.17 -8.47 -9.08
C ASN A 44 2.71 -7.78 -10.38
N LYS A 45 1.41 -7.87 -10.71
CA LYS A 45 0.83 -7.15 -11.86
C LYS A 45 0.99 -5.64 -11.71
N VAL A 46 0.70 -5.11 -10.52
CA VAL A 46 0.89 -3.68 -10.19
C VAL A 46 2.36 -3.28 -10.32
N PHE A 47 3.29 -4.07 -9.78
CA PHE A 47 4.72 -3.78 -9.86
C PHE A 47 5.24 -3.79 -11.30
N ASN A 48 4.80 -4.74 -12.11
CA ASN A 48 5.18 -4.80 -13.53
C ASN A 48 4.67 -3.59 -14.31
N GLN A 49 3.45 -3.11 -14.02
CA GLN A 49 2.92 -1.88 -14.62
C GLN A 49 3.73 -0.65 -14.19
N ILE A 50 4.16 -0.57 -12.94
CA ILE A 50 5.00 0.55 -12.47
C ILE A 50 6.38 0.49 -13.13
N LYS A 51 7.00 -0.70 -13.19
CA LYS A 51 8.29 -0.92 -13.86
C LYS A 51 8.25 -0.62 -15.36
N SER A 52 7.16 -0.92 -16.05
CA SER A 52 7.02 -0.61 -17.48
C SER A 52 7.05 0.90 -17.77
N ASN A 53 6.80 1.74 -16.77
CA ASN A 53 6.96 3.19 -16.84
C ASN A 53 8.39 3.67 -16.53
N GLY A 54 9.36 2.76 -16.43
CA GLY A 54 10.77 3.07 -16.12
C GLY A 54 11.07 3.32 -14.64
N ILE A 55 10.13 3.01 -13.74
CA ILE A 55 10.27 3.22 -12.30
C ILE A 55 10.76 1.92 -11.65
N ASN A 56 11.91 1.99 -10.98
CA ASN A 56 12.55 0.81 -10.38
C ASN A 56 12.49 0.76 -8.85
N ALA A 57 12.07 1.86 -8.21
CA ALA A 57 11.90 1.97 -6.77
C ALA A 57 10.87 3.05 -6.44
N LEU A 58 10.28 2.98 -5.26
CA LEU A 58 9.33 3.97 -4.75
C LEU A 58 9.75 4.48 -3.37
N LEU A 59 9.33 5.71 -3.06
CA LEU A 59 9.42 6.28 -1.71
C LEU A 59 8.05 6.22 -1.03
N VAL A 60 8.01 5.67 0.18
CA VAL A 60 6.78 5.62 0.98
C VAL A 60 6.61 6.90 1.79
N GLN A 61 5.37 7.38 1.88
CA GLN A 61 4.93 8.40 2.82
C GLN A 61 3.65 7.94 3.51
N THR A 62 3.56 8.17 4.81
CA THR A 62 2.30 7.98 5.53
C THR A 62 1.28 8.98 5.02
N SER A 63 0.04 8.54 4.87
CA SER A 63 -1.07 9.34 4.36
C SER A 63 -2.35 9.00 5.11
N THR A 64 -3.36 9.85 5.00
CA THR A 64 -4.67 9.63 5.61
C THR A 64 -5.76 9.70 4.55
N CYS A 65 -6.67 8.73 4.58
CA CYS A 65 -7.88 8.73 3.76
C CYS A 65 -9.10 9.03 4.63
N LYS A 66 -9.30 10.31 4.98
CA LYS A 66 -10.36 10.75 5.91
C LYS A 66 -11.79 10.36 5.48
N PHE A 67 -12.04 10.16 4.19
CA PHE A 67 -13.38 9.88 3.67
C PHE A 67 -13.69 8.39 3.60
N CYS A 68 -12.85 7.59 2.92
CA CYS A 68 -13.15 6.17 2.72
C CYS A 68 -12.70 5.31 3.90
N TYR A 69 -11.58 5.66 4.54
CA TYR A 69 -10.94 4.82 5.56
C TYR A 69 -10.37 5.69 6.69
N PRO A 70 -11.25 6.36 7.47
CA PRO A 70 -10.81 7.34 8.47
C PRO A 70 -9.91 6.76 9.55
N ASN A 71 -10.02 5.47 9.83
CA ASN A 71 -9.28 4.79 10.90
C ASN A 71 -8.18 3.85 10.39
N ALA A 72 -7.99 3.76 9.07
CA ALA A 72 -7.03 2.82 8.48
C ALA A 72 -5.70 3.49 8.15
N ASN A 73 -4.62 2.73 8.27
CA ASN A 73 -3.30 3.20 7.85
C ASN A 73 -3.25 3.24 6.31
N THR A 74 -2.91 4.40 5.78
CA THR A 74 -2.82 4.62 4.33
C THR A 74 -1.41 5.03 3.96
N TYR A 75 -0.85 4.45 2.91
CA TYR A 75 0.52 4.68 2.46
C TYR A 75 0.52 5.15 1.01
N SER A 76 1.13 6.30 0.78
CA SER A 76 1.36 6.85 -0.55
C SER A 76 2.75 6.48 -1.02
N PHE A 77 2.87 6.05 -2.28
CA PHE A 77 4.13 5.68 -2.88
C PHE A 77 4.45 6.63 -4.03
N HIS A 78 5.65 7.20 -3.96
CA HIS A 78 6.07 8.31 -4.80
C HIS A 78 7.28 7.93 -5.66
N HIS A 79 7.39 8.55 -6.83
CA HIS A 79 8.58 8.46 -7.65
C HIS A 79 9.78 9.05 -6.90
N PRO A 80 10.94 8.38 -6.81
CA PRO A 80 12.04 8.80 -5.96
C PRO A 80 12.67 10.14 -6.36
N VAL A 81 12.75 10.43 -7.65
CA VAL A 81 13.34 11.67 -8.18
C VAL A 81 12.35 12.84 -8.21
N THR A 82 11.15 12.63 -8.79
CA THR A 82 10.18 13.70 -9.02
C THR A 82 9.20 13.91 -7.86
N ASN A 83 9.19 13.00 -6.88
CA ASN A 83 8.26 12.98 -5.75
C ASN A 83 6.77 12.93 -6.17
N LEU A 84 6.48 12.62 -7.44
CA LEU A 84 5.12 12.47 -7.94
C LEU A 84 4.47 11.24 -7.31
N LEU A 85 3.20 11.37 -6.93
CA LEU A 85 2.41 10.24 -6.44
C LEU A 85 2.21 9.23 -7.57
N ILE A 86 2.60 7.98 -7.33
CA ILE A 86 2.41 6.87 -8.26
C ILE A 86 1.16 6.08 -7.89
N ILE A 87 1.06 5.67 -6.62
CA ILE A 87 -0.05 4.86 -6.14
C ILE A 87 -0.22 5.03 -4.64
N ARG A 88 -1.39 4.67 -4.13
CA ARG A 88 -1.69 4.73 -2.70
C ARG A 88 -2.43 3.46 -2.28
N TYR A 89 -2.05 2.89 -1.15
CA TYR A 89 -2.69 1.70 -0.60
C TYR A 89 -3.17 1.93 0.83
N VAL A 90 -4.28 1.29 1.16
CA VAL A 90 -4.78 1.17 2.53
C VAL A 90 -4.38 -0.21 3.04
N ILE A 91 -3.74 -0.24 4.19
CA ILE A 91 -3.36 -1.46 4.90
C ILE A 91 -4.03 -1.41 6.27
N ASP A 92 -4.89 -2.39 6.55
CA ASP A 92 -5.66 -2.41 7.78
C ASP A 92 -6.00 -3.83 8.21
N GLN A 93 -6.32 -4.01 9.48
CA GLN A 93 -6.79 -5.28 10.01
C GLN A 93 -8.31 -5.25 10.15
N VAL A 94 -9.00 -6.06 9.35
CA VAL A 94 -10.47 -6.17 9.36
C VAL A 94 -10.92 -7.16 10.43
N SER A 95 -10.20 -8.27 10.60
CA SER A 95 -10.46 -9.27 11.63
C SER A 95 -9.17 -9.99 12.04
N GLN A 96 -9.26 -11.03 12.88
CA GLN A 96 -8.09 -11.77 13.33
C GLN A 96 -7.29 -12.42 12.19
N ARG A 97 -7.94 -12.78 11.08
CA ARG A 97 -7.34 -13.43 9.90
C ARG A 97 -7.66 -12.73 8.58
N SER A 98 -8.22 -11.53 8.62
CA SER A 98 -8.55 -10.79 7.41
C SER A 98 -7.91 -9.42 7.48
N PHE A 99 -7.15 -9.11 6.44
CA PHE A 99 -6.49 -7.85 6.24
C PHE A 99 -7.04 -7.18 4.99
N ARG A 100 -7.13 -5.86 5.05
CA ARG A 100 -7.37 -5.01 3.89
C ARG A 100 -6.01 -4.57 3.38
N VAL A 101 -5.71 -4.90 2.13
CA VAL A 101 -4.58 -4.38 1.37
C VAL A 101 -5.10 -4.01 0.00
N GLN A 102 -5.41 -2.72 -0.21
CA GLN A 102 -6.11 -2.31 -1.44
C GLN A 102 -5.72 -0.91 -1.89
N GLU A 103 -5.81 -0.68 -3.19
CA GLU A 103 -5.58 0.63 -3.78
C GLU A 103 -6.60 1.65 -3.25
N CYS A 104 -6.11 2.83 -2.86
CA CYS A 104 -6.93 3.95 -2.42
C CYS A 104 -7.07 4.99 -3.53
N ARG A 105 -8.11 4.81 -4.36
CA ARG A 105 -8.38 5.64 -5.55
C ARG A 105 -8.87 7.06 -5.30
N ASN A 106 -9.12 7.44 -4.04
CA ASN A 106 -9.38 8.84 -3.74
C ASN A 106 -8.14 9.67 -4.10
N LEU A 107 -8.35 10.92 -4.51
CA LEU A 107 -7.22 11.85 -4.59
C LEU A 107 -6.80 12.25 -3.17
N PRO A 108 -5.49 12.44 -2.91
CA PRO A 108 -5.06 13.15 -1.72
C PRO A 108 -5.77 14.50 -1.70
N LEU A 109 -6.25 14.93 -0.53
CA LEU A 109 -6.65 16.32 -0.39
C LEU A 109 -5.43 17.18 -0.75
N PRO A 110 -5.55 18.18 -1.63
CA PRO A 110 -4.46 19.11 -1.86
C PRO A 110 -3.99 19.64 -0.51
N LYS A 111 -2.67 19.73 -0.31
CA LYS A 111 -2.10 20.44 0.84
C LYS A 111 -2.66 21.86 0.78
N VAL A 112 -3.68 22.14 1.58
CA VAL A 112 -4.20 23.48 1.70
C VAL A 112 -3.08 24.28 2.37
N GLU A 113 -2.56 25.30 1.70
CA GLU A 113 -1.52 26.21 2.21
C GLU A 113 -1.93 27.01 3.46
N SER A 114 -3.11 26.76 4.01
CA SER A 114 -3.62 27.43 5.19
C SER A 114 -3.73 26.42 6.33
N GLY A 115 -2.70 26.43 7.18
CA GLY A 115 -2.61 25.57 8.35
C GLY A 115 -3.82 25.69 9.28
N MET A 116 -4.66 24.65 9.31
CA MET A 116 -5.34 24.23 10.52
C MET A 116 -5.44 22.70 10.58
N PRO A 117 -5.32 22.12 11.80
CA PRO A 117 -5.30 20.68 12.01
C PRO A 117 -6.72 20.10 11.90
N PHE A 118 -6.82 18.79 12.14
CA PHE A 118 -8.00 17.91 12.09
C PHE A 118 -8.15 17.20 10.75
#